data_AF-A0A8C0ID69-F1
#
_entry.id   AF-A0A8C0ID69-F1
#
_cell.length_a   1.000
_cell.length_b   1.000
_cell.length_c   1.000
_cell.angle_alpha   90.00
_cell.angle_beta   90.00
_cell.angle_gamma   90.00
#
_symmetry.space_group_name_H-M   'P 1'
#
loop_
_entity.id
_entity.type
_entity.pdbx_description
1 polymer ?
#
loop_
_entity_poly.entity_id
_entity_poly.type
_entity_poly.pdbx_seq_one_letter_code
_entity_poly.pdbx_strand_id
1 'polypeptide(L)'
;MGMVLSRGPPPVRTGPRGALCCGEQHPQTRGVPRHVLTPQFLLGESDVGRNRAEASQRALAELNPGVVVTAHTGELSEAFLASFQVVVLTEAPLEEQLRVGDFCHAQGICFIVADAKGLAGQLFCDFGERFVVDDPAEGDPVCAAVQHISQGNPGVVTYTRTEDSRGHLFCNGDLVTFSGVEGMAELNGQEPVPVRVLDASRLEIGDTSSFSPYLRGGLVSQVRPGVPLVMLCTAVQRRLVTTRGHLLPAWGCWARQQGWVGVQGDPAGCRTDGPRSPQAITRKFLPLDQWLYFDALECLAVEGASRLTEEDCAPRGSRYDGQIAVFGAAFQEQLGCQKYLVVGAGAIGCELLKNFAMMGLAAGPGGDLTVTDMDTVALSNLHRQLLYRSADISKPKSMVAAAAVRRMNPDVRVTAHQNEVGPATELLYGDNFFQCLDGVASALDTLEARAYLESRCHRYLTPLLDSGTEGPRGNLLAMVPPVTK
;
A
#
# COMPACT_ATOMS: atom_id res chain seq x y z
N MET A 1 3.36 19.16 3.85
CA MET A 1 4.75 18.71 3.58
C MET A 1 4.74 18.07 2.20
N GLY A 2 5.21 18.76 1.17
CA GLY A 2 5.17 18.22 -0.20
C GLY A 2 6.22 17.14 -0.42
N MET A 3 5.89 16.11 -1.21
CA MET A 3 6.86 15.13 -1.72
C MET A 3 6.90 15.24 -3.25
N VAL A 4 8.09 15.30 -3.82
CA VAL A 4 8.28 15.54 -5.26
C VAL A 4 9.29 14.53 -5.84
N LEU A 5 9.07 14.01 -7.05
CA LEU A 5 9.88 12.92 -7.63
C LEU A 5 10.63 13.36 -8.91
N SER A 6 11.94 13.09 -9.01
CA SER A 6 12.86 13.62 -10.06
C SER A 6 13.40 12.59 -11.08
N ARG A 7 13.97 13.07 -12.21
CA ARG A 7 14.42 12.31 -13.40
C ARG A 7 15.63 11.35 -13.22
N GLY A 8 15.58 10.15 -13.83
CA GLY A 8 16.75 9.33 -14.25
C GLY A 8 16.45 7.81 -14.52
N PRO A 9 17.30 7.06 -15.27
CA PRO A 9 17.08 5.63 -15.67
C PRO A 9 17.21 4.59 -14.52
N PRO A 10 16.73 3.34 -14.61
CA PRO A 10 16.57 2.46 -13.43
C PRO A 10 17.87 1.82 -12.94
N PRO A 11 18.10 1.71 -11.62
CA PRO A 11 18.78 0.56 -11.01
C PRO A 11 17.77 -0.56 -10.72
N VAL A 12 18.29 -1.76 -10.46
CA VAL A 12 17.62 -3.08 -10.38
C VAL A 12 16.57 -3.23 -9.24
N ARG A 13 16.13 -2.15 -8.57
CA ARG A 13 15.10 -2.16 -7.53
C ARG A 13 13.96 -1.19 -7.86
N THR A 14 12.72 -1.61 -7.65
CA THR A 14 11.51 -0.81 -7.85
C THR A 14 11.47 0.38 -6.88
N GLY A 15 11.38 1.61 -7.43
CA GLY A 15 11.31 2.88 -6.71
C GLY A 15 11.74 4.04 -7.62
N PRO A 16 11.32 5.30 -7.39
CA PRO A 16 11.76 6.45 -8.18
C PRO A 16 13.26 6.73 -7.97
N ARG A 17 14.01 7.24 -8.96
CA ARG A 17 15.46 7.48 -8.80
C ARG A 17 15.81 8.59 -7.80
N GLY A 18 14.88 9.52 -7.59
CA GLY A 18 15.02 10.59 -6.60
C GLY A 18 13.68 10.99 -6.00
N ALA A 19 13.69 11.31 -4.71
CA ALA A 19 12.58 11.88 -3.98
C ALA A 19 13.03 13.16 -3.27
N LEU A 20 12.17 14.15 -3.21
CA LEU A 20 12.45 15.42 -2.56
C LEU A 20 11.33 15.71 -1.57
N CYS A 21 11.71 15.98 -0.32
CA CYS A 21 10.77 16.44 0.69
C CYS A 21 10.85 17.97 0.79
N CYS A 22 9.71 18.64 0.78
CA CYS A 22 9.63 20.09 0.96
C CYS A 22 8.99 20.45 2.30
N GLY A 23 9.64 21.34 3.05
CA GLY A 23 9.09 21.97 4.26
C GLY A 23 8.56 23.37 3.96
N GLU A 24 7.49 23.81 4.63
CA GLU A 24 6.88 25.13 4.40
C GLU A 24 7.73 26.31 4.92
N GLN A 25 7.52 27.48 4.31
CA GLN A 25 8.18 28.75 4.65
C GLN A 25 7.37 29.70 5.54
N HIS A 26 6.20 29.37 6.11
CA HIS A 26 5.45 30.38 6.85
C HIS A 26 6.18 30.82 8.16
N PRO A 27 6.44 32.12 8.40
CA PRO A 27 7.31 32.60 9.49
C PRO A 27 6.80 32.35 10.93
N GLN A 28 5.59 31.82 11.12
CA GLN A 28 5.00 31.58 12.45
C GLN A 28 4.92 30.10 12.87
N THR A 29 5.32 29.14 12.01
CA THR A 29 5.18 27.68 12.28
C THR A 29 6.38 26.87 11.77
N ARG A 30 7.58 27.06 12.33
CA ARG A 30 8.83 26.58 11.68
C ARG A 30 9.62 25.42 12.29
N GLY A 31 9.18 24.84 13.41
CA GLY A 31 9.81 23.64 13.98
C GLY A 31 8.91 22.41 13.88
N VAL A 32 9.45 21.18 13.97
CA VAL A 32 8.65 19.98 14.27
C VAL A 32 7.89 20.27 15.56
N PRO A 33 6.55 20.45 15.54
CA PRO A 33 5.79 20.59 16.77
C PRO A 33 5.54 19.20 17.34
N ARG A 34 5.41 19.09 18.66
CA ARG A 34 5.31 17.78 19.33
C ARG A 34 4.17 16.92 18.83
N HIS A 35 3.01 17.52 18.52
CA HIS A 35 1.83 16.81 18.00
C HIS A 35 2.04 16.15 16.62
N VAL A 36 3.07 16.53 15.86
CA VAL A 36 3.42 15.89 14.57
C VAL A 36 4.14 14.56 14.78
N LEU A 37 4.67 14.29 15.97
CA LEU A 37 5.31 13.02 16.30
C LEU A 37 4.31 11.86 16.41
N THR A 38 3.00 12.13 16.54
CA THR A 38 1.98 11.07 16.44
C THR A 38 1.86 10.53 15.02
N PRO A 39 1.60 11.35 13.98
CA PRO A 39 1.54 10.80 12.65
C PRO A 39 2.91 10.66 11.97
N GLN A 40 4.06 11.07 12.52
CA GLN A 40 5.33 11.03 11.78
C GLN A 40 6.37 10.10 12.42
N PHE A 41 6.39 8.85 11.96
CA PHE A 41 7.24 7.78 12.52
C PHE A 41 8.75 7.94 12.22
N LEU A 42 9.13 8.83 11.31
CA LEU A 42 10.54 9.13 10.99
C LEU A 42 11.17 10.16 11.93
N LEU A 43 10.37 10.85 12.75
CA LEU A 43 10.83 11.93 13.62
C LEU A 43 10.70 11.52 15.09
N GLY A 44 11.66 11.95 15.91
CA GLY A 44 11.64 11.74 17.36
C GLY A 44 11.50 13.03 18.16
N GLU A 45 11.44 12.90 19.48
CA GLU A 45 11.45 14.04 20.43
C GLU A 45 12.68 14.94 20.23
N SER A 46 13.83 14.38 19.81
CA SER A 46 15.05 15.14 19.52
C SER A 46 14.94 16.05 18.30
N ASP A 47 13.94 15.86 17.45
CA ASP A 47 13.76 16.66 16.23
C ASP A 47 12.81 17.85 16.42
N VAL A 48 12.18 17.97 17.60
CA VAL A 48 11.30 19.08 17.96
C VAL A 48 12.04 20.41 17.75
N GLY A 49 11.41 21.32 17.01
CA GLY A 49 12.02 22.62 16.66
C GLY A 49 12.82 22.64 15.33
N ARG A 50 13.20 21.49 14.76
CA ARG A 50 13.93 21.44 13.47
C ARG A 50 12.97 21.58 12.28
N ASN A 51 13.50 21.86 11.07
CA ASN A 51 12.70 21.77 9.85
C ASN A 51 12.33 20.30 9.59
N ARG A 52 11.04 20.03 9.29
CA ARG A 52 10.53 18.66 9.09
C ARG A 52 11.22 17.94 7.92
N ALA A 53 11.41 18.61 6.79
CA ALA A 53 12.00 18.00 5.61
C ALA A 53 13.47 17.62 5.83
N GLU A 54 14.23 18.51 6.48
CA GLU A 54 15.62 18.23 6.82
C GLU A 54 15.75 17.14 7.89
N ALA A 55 14.87 17.14 8.90
CA ALA A 55 14.89 16.16 9.97
C ALA A 55 14.54 14.74 9.47
N SER A 56 13.59 14.61 8.53
CA SER A 56 13.17 13.30 8.00
C SER A 56 14.03 12.78 6.84
N GLN A 57 14.82 13.64 6.18
CA GLN A 57 15.54 13.31 4.94
C GLN A 57 16.39 12.05 5.08
N ARG A 58 17.20 11.97 6.13
CA ARG A 58 18.12 10.85 6.33
C ARG A 58 17.37 9.54 6.55
N ALA A 59 16.38 9.55 7.44
CA ALA A 59 15.61 8.36 7.78
C ALA A 59 14.83 7.83 6.56
N LEU A 60 14.35 8.73 5.68
CA LEU A 60 13.71 8.37 4.42
C LEU A 60 14.71 7.78 3.41
N ALA A 61 15.91 8.38 3.28
CA ALA A 61 16.96 7.88 2.39
C ALA A 61 17.41 6.45 2.76
N GLU A 62 17.42 6.12 4.04
CA GLU A 62 17.82 4.80 4.54
C GLU A 62 16.83 3.67 4.17
N LEU A 63 15.59 3.99 3.78
CA LEU A 63 14.62 2.98 3.33
C LEU A 63 15.04 2.33 2.01
N ASN A 64 15.59 3.12 1.08
CA ASN A 64 16.05 2.63 -0.21
C ASN A 64 17.30 3.37 -0.68
N PRO A 65 18.49 2.79 -0.51
CA PRO A 65 19.75 3.38 -0.97
C PRO A 65 19.82 3.64 -2.49
N GLY A 66 18.92 3.06 -3.28
CA GLY A 66 18.80 3.31 -4.72
C GLY A 66 18.07 4.61 -5.07
N VAL A 67 17.49 5.30 -4.08
CA VAL A 67 16.72 6.54 -4.24
C VAL A 67 17.48 7.69 -3.59
N VAL A 68 17.81 8.72 -4.37
CA VAL A 68 18.40 9.94 -3.82
C VAL A 68 17.31 10.76 -3.16
N VAL A 69 17.38 10.92 -1.84
CA VAL A 69 16.45 11.78 -1.10
C VAL A 69 17.10 13.13 -0.81
N THR A 70 16.42 14.21 -1.14
CA THR A 70 16.86 15.58 -0.84
C THR A 70 15.82 16.32 0.01
N ALA A 71 16.22 17.41 0.67
CA ALA A 71 15.30 18.31 1.37
C ALA A 71 15.36 19.70 0.73
N HIS A 72 14.19 20.33 0.54
CA HIS A 72 14.07 21.70 0.06
C HIS A 72 13.32 22.55 1.08
N THR A 73 13.88 23.72 1.37
CA THR A 73 13.33 24.71 2.30
C THR A 73 13.08 26.06 1.63
N GLY A 74 13.33 26.15 0.32
CA GLY A 74 13.07 27.31 -0.51
C GLY A 74 11.60 27.42 -0.94
N GLU A 75 11.29 28.45 -1.73
CA GLU A 75 9.97 28.60 -2.34
C GLU A 75 9.71 27.54 -3.42
N LEU A 76 8.43 27.20 -3.61
CA LEU A 76 7.94 26.33 -4.69
C LEU A 76 7.75 27.15 -5.97
N SER A 77 8.87 27.63 -6.52
CA SER A 77 8.88 28.36 -7.79
C SER A 77 8.53 27.46 -8.97
N GLU A 78 7.97 28.04 -10.03
CA GLU A 78 7.65 27.34 -11.28
C GLU A 78 8.87 26.64 -11.89
N ALA A 79 10.03 27.32 -11.90
CA ALA A 79 11.28 26.76 -12.41
C ALA A 79 11.72 25.51 -11.61
N PHE A 80 11.47 25.50 -10.31
CA PHE A 80 11.73 24.35 -9.46
C PHE A 80 10.75 23.21 -9.76
N LEU A 81 9.44 23.50 -9.80
CA LEU A 81 8.38 22.52 -10.08
C LEU A 81 8.56 21.84 -11.45
N ALA A 82 9.01 22.58 -12.46
CA ALA A 82 9.28 22.08 -13.82
C ALA A 82 10.32 20.94 -13.89
N SER A 83 11.14 20.76 -12.84
CA SER A 83 12.14 19.69 -12.80
C SER A 83 11.55 18.30 -12.49
N PHE A 84 10.28 18.24 -12.08
CA PHE A 84 9.64 17.02 -11.59
C PHE A 84 8.61 16.44 -12.57
N GLN A 85 8.27 15.17 -12.37
CA GLN A 85 7.26 14.46 -13.18
C GLN A 85 5.95 14.30 -12.41
N VAL A 86 6.07 14.21 -11.08
CA VAL A 86 4.94 14.13 -10.16
C VAL A 86 5.18 15.11 -9.02
N VAL A 87 4.17 15.92 -8.72
CA VAL A 87 4.14 16.82 -7.57
C VAL A 87 3.02 16.37 -6.64
N VAL A 88 3.37 16.04 -5.40
CA VAL A 88 2.41 15.71 -4.35
C VAL A 88 2.38 16.85 -3.33
N LEU A 89 1.23 17.50 -3.19
CA LEU A 89 0.98 18.49 -2.15
C LEU A 89 0.16 17.88 -1.02
N THR A 90 0.59 18.19 0.20
CA THR A 90 -0.13 17.84 1.44
C THR A 90 -0.07 19.01 2.40
N GLU A 91 -1.15 19.21 3.14
CA GLU A 91 -1.31 20.23 4.16
C GLU A 91 -1.06 21.67 3.64
N ALA A 92 -1.24 21.90 2.34
CA ALA A 92 -1.07 23.22 1.71
C ALA A 92 -2.41 23.97 1.68
N PRO A 93 -2.44 25.31 1.87
CA PRO A 93 -3.64 26.12 1.67
C PRO A 93 -4.20 25.97 0.26
N LEU A 94 -5.52 26.08 0.10
CA LEU A 94 -6.19 25.91 -1.20
C LEU A 94 -5.61 26.84 -2.27
N GLU A 95 -5.29 28.09 -1.95
CA GLU A 95 -4.67 29.04 -2.88
C GLU A 95 -3.35 28.52 -3.48
N GLU A 96 -2.50 27.90 -2.65
CA GLU A 96 -1.24 27.29 -3.08
C GLU A 96 -1.50 26.02 -3.90
N GLN A 97 -2.50 25.22 -3.52
CA GLN A 97 -2.91 24.04 -4.29
C GLN A 97 -3.39 24.42 -5.69
N LEU A 98 -4.17 25.51 -5.81
CA LEU A 98 -4.63 26.04 -7.10
C LEU A 98 -3.44 26.53 -7.94
N ARG A 99 -2.57 27.35 -7.36
CA ARG A 99 -1.39 27.91 -8.04
C ARG A 99 -0.47 26.81 -8.60
N VAL A 100 -0.14 25.82 -7.77
CA VAL A 100 0.74 24.71 -8.18
C VAL A 100 0.01 23.75 -9.12
N GLY A 101 -1.27 23.48 -8.88
CA GLY A 101 -2.09 22.60 -9.73
C GLY A 101 -2.23 23.15 -11.14
N ASP A 102 -2.58 24.43 -11.30
CA ASP A 102 -2.71 25.09 -12.60
C ASP A 102 -1.39 25.06 -13.38
N PHE A 103 -0.27 25.32 -12.71
CA PHE A 103 1.06 25.21 -13.31
C PHE A 103 1.40 23.79 -13.75
N CYS A 104 1.21 22.80 -12.87
CA CYS A 104 1.47 21.40 -13.17
C CYS A 104 0.64 20.91 -14.36
N HIS A 105 -0.64 21.22 -14.37
CA HIS A 105 -1.55 20.88 -15.47
C HIS A 105 -1.07 21.47 -16.80
N ALA A 106 -0.74 22.77 -16.81
CA ALA A 106 -0.25 23.46 -18.01
C ALA A 106 1.07 22.90 -18.54
N GLN A 107 1.94 22.38 -17.66
CA GLN A 107 3.23 21.80 -18.02
C GLN A 107 3.17 20.28 -18.26
N GLY A 108 2.00 19.65 -18.14
CA GLY A 108 1.85 18.18 -18.26
C GLY A 108 2.57 17.41 -17.14
N ILE A 109 2.67 18.01 -15.95
CA ILE A 109 3.23 17.39 -14.74
C ILE A 109 2.08 16.77 -13.96
N CYS A 110 2.20 15.50 -13.59
CA CYS A 110 1.19 14.83 -12.78
C CYS A 110 1.11 15.49 -11.39
N PHE A 111 -0.10 15.79 -10.96
CA PHE A 111 -0.35 16.51 -9.73
C PHE A 111 -1.27 15.70 -8.82
N ILE A 112 -0.91 15.64 -7.53
CA ILE A 112 -1.66 14.92 -6.51
C ILE A 112 -1.81 15.82 -5.29
N VAL A 113 -3.02 15.91 -4.75
CA VAL A 113 -3.27 16.53 -3.44
C VAL A 113 -3.78 15.46 -2.50
N ALA A 114 -3.20 15.37 -1.30
CA ALA A 114 -3.70 14.51 -0.24
C ALA A 114 -3.70 15.26 1.09
N ASP A 115 -4.87 15.40 1.70
CA ASP A 115 -5.02 16.04 3.00
C ASP A 115 -5.83 15.16 3.94
N ALA A 116 -5.53 15.24 5.23
CA ALA A 116 -6.30 14.54 6.25
C ALA A 116 -6.55 15.45 7.45
N LYS A 117 -7.81 15.53 7.87
CA LYS A 117 -8.29 16.40 8.94
C LYS A 117 -9.14 15.54 9.89
N GLY A 118 -8.58 15.25 11.07
CA GLY A 118 -9.16 14.26 11.99
C GLY A 118 -9.45 12.92 11.30
N LEU A 119 -10.72 12.51 11.33
CA LEU A 119 -11.25 11.27 10.76
C LEU A 119 -11.64 11.37 9.28
N ALA A 120 -11.50 12.55 8.68
CA ALA A 120 -11.79 12.78 7.27
C ALA A 120 -10.50 12.95 6.46
N GLY A 121 -10.55 12.59 5.19
CA GLY A 121 -9.47 12.76 4.24
C GLY A 121 -9.97 13.03 2.83
N GLN A 122 -9.11 13.64 2.04
CA GLN A 122 -9.34 13.85 0.62
C GLN A 122 -8.09 13.47 -0.18
N LEU A 123 -8.32 12.96 -1.39
CA LEU A 123 -7.31 12.72 -2.40
C LEU A 123 -7.83 13.29 -3.73
N PHE A 124 -6.95 14.00 -4.43
CA PHE A 124 -7.18 14.49 -5.78
C PHE A 124 -6.02 14.09 -6.68
N CYS A 125 -6.34 13.67 -7.90
CA CYS A 125 -5.36 13.36 -8.94
C CYS A 125 -5.67 14.15 -10.23
N ASP A 126 -4.64 14.77 -10.78
CA ASP A 126 -4.65 15.38 -12.11
C ASP A 126 -3.43 14.93 -12.90
N PHE A 127 -3.64 14.05 -13.89
CA PHE A 127 -2.59 13.52 -14.76
C PHE A 127 -2.63 14.13 -16.17
N GLY A 128 -3.28 15.30 -16.32
CA GLY A 128 -3.45 16.01 -17.58
C GLY A 128 -4.65 15.54 -18.41
N GLU A 129 -4.94 16.25 -19.50
CA GLU A 129 -6.13 16.00 -20.34
C GLU A 129 -6.09 14.67 -21.12
N ARG A 130 -4.90 14.10 -21.31
CA ARG A 130 -4.68 12.87 -22.09
C ARG A 130 -3.73 11.95 -21.36
N PHE A 131 -4.30 11.03 -20.58
CA PHE A 131 -3.55 10.01 -19.87
C PHE A 131 -3.81 8.64 -20.49
N VAL A 132 -2.76 7.92 -20.87
CA VAL A 132 -2.91 6.57 -21.43
C VAL A 132 -2.58 5.57 -20.34
N VAL A 133 -3.48 4.61 -20.11
CA VAL A 133 -3.24 3.48 -19.21
C VAL A 133 -2.86 2.28 -20.06
N ASP A 134 -1.63 1.80 -19.88
CA ASP A 134 -1.08 0.69 -20.66
C ASP A 134 -1.65 -0.66 -20.18
N ASP A 135 -1.92 -0.80 -18.88
CA ASP A 135 -2.52 -2.00 -18.28
C ASP A 135 -3.58 -1.62 -17.23
N PRO A 136 -4.86 -1.55 -17.61
CA PRO A 136 -5.93 -1.08 -16.72
C PRO A 136 -6.41 -2.16 -15.73
N ALA A 137 -6.11 -3.44 -15.98
CA ALA A 137 -6.72 -4.55 -15.25
C ALA A 137 -5.86 -5.03 -14.08
N GLU A 138 -6.54 -5.58 -13.07
CA GLU A 138 -5.89 -6.22 -11.93
C GLU A 138 -5.50 -7.67 -12.27
N GLY A 139 -4.24 -8.05 -11.99
CA GLY A 139 -3.73 -9.41 -12.15
C GLY A 139 -2.95 -9.64 -13.45
N ASP A 140 -2.20 -10.74 -13.51
CA ASP A 140 -1.31 -11.02 -14.63
C ASP A 140 -2.09 -11.39 -15.91
N PRO A 141 -1.57 -11.09 -17.11
CA PRO A 141 -2.15 -11.58 -18.35
C PRO A 141 -2.25 -13.10 -18.33
N VAL A 142 -3.39 -13.65 -18.76
CA VAL A 142 -3.56 -15.11 -18.83
C VAL A 142 -2.56 -15.68 -19.82
N CYS A 143 -1.72 -16.61 -19.37
CA CYS A 143 -0.76 -17.32 -20.19
C CYS A 143 -1.01 -18.83 -20.08
N ALA A 144 -0.95 -19.54 -21.20
CA ALA A 144 -1.10 -20.99 -21.20
C ALA A 144 -0.24 -21.67 -22.27
N ALA A 145 0.30 -22.84 -21.93
CA ALA A 145 1.13 -23.63 -22.84
C ALA A 145 0.26 -24.32 -23.90
N VAL A 146 0.65 -24.15 -25.16
CA VAL A 146 -0.01 -24.77 -26.30
C VAL A 146 0.36 -26.26 -26.35
N GLN A 147 -0.66 -27.11 -26.42
CA GLN A 147 -0.50 -28.53 -26.71
C GLN A 147 -0.55 -28.79 -28.22
N HIS A 148 -1.53 -28.18 -28.89
CA HIS A 148 -1.77 -28.38 -30.32
C HIS A 148 -2.50 -27.18 -30.95
N ILE A 149 -2.25 -26.92 -32.24
CA ILE A 149 -2.98 -25.94 -33.05
C ILE A 149 -3.45 -26.59 -34.34
N SER A 150 -4.75 -26.57 -34.64
CA SER A 150 -5.28 -27.09 -35.90
C SER A 150 -5.08 -26.11 -37.06
N GLN A 151 -4.94 -26.64 -38.28
CA GLN A 151 -5.07 -25.88 -39.52
C GLN A 151 -6.55 -25.88 -39.94
N GLY A 152 -7.21 -24.72 -39.89
CA GLY A 152 -8.62 -24.61 -40.23
C GLY A 152 -9.13 -23.18 -40.17
N ASN A 153 -10.39 -23.00 -40.51
CA ASN A 153 -11.09 -21.72 -40.40
C ASN A 153 -12.44 -21.96 -39.67
N PRO A 154 -12.52 -21.69 -38.35
CA PRO A 154 -11.47 -21.15 -37.49
C PRO A 154 -10.40 -22.19 -37.11
N GLY A 155 -9.18 -21.73 -36.84
CA GLY A 155 -8.14 -22.54 -36.20
C GLY A 155 -8.49 -22.81 -34.74
N VAL A 156 -8.09 -23.96 -34.19
CA VAL A 156 -8.38 -24.36 -32.80
C VAL A 156 -7.09 -24.62 -32.06
N VAL A 157 -6.90 -23.92 -30.95
CA VAL A 157 -5.79 -24.08 -30.01
C VAL A 157 -6.24 -24.96 -28.86
N THR A 158 -5.51 -26.02 -28.60
CA THR A 158 -5.69 -26.93 -27.47
C THR A 158 -4.57 -26.74 -26.47
N TYR A 159 -4.90 -26.71 -25.18
CA TYR A 159 -3.97 -26.43 -24.08
C TYR A 159 -3.52 -27.67 -23.34
N THR A 160 -2.31 -27.63 -22.81
CA THR A 160 -1.83 -28.66 -21.89
C THR A 160 -2.56 -28.51 -20.57
N ARG A 161 -3.35 -29.52 -20.18
CA ARG A 161 -3.95 -29.59 -18.83
C ARG A 161 -2.90 -30.03 -17.83
N THR A 162 -2.66 -29.21 -16.83
CA THR A 162 -2.00 -29.60 -15.57
C THR A 162 -3.04 -30.23 -14.64
N GLU A 163 -2.65 -31.26 -13.88
CA GLU A 163 -3.56 -32.09 -13.06
C GLU A 163 -4.37 -31.28 -12.02
N ASP A 164 -3.87 -30.11 -11.62
CA ASP A 164 -4.49 -29.23 -10.62
C ASP A 164 -5.29 -28.03 -11.20
N SER A 165 -5.46 -27.94 -12.53
CA SER A 165 -5.98 -26.71 -13.16
C SER A 165 -7.42 -26.84 -13.71
N ARG A 166 -8.25 -25.83 -13.44
CA ARG A 166 -9.66 -25.74 -13.90
C ARG A 166 -9.84 -25.47 -15.42
N GLY A 167 -8.78 -25.62 -16.22
CA GLY A 167 -8.74 -25.22 -17.63
C GLY A 167 -7.99 -23.90 -17.85
N HIS A 168 -8.07 -23.36 -19.07
CA HIS A 168 -7.57 -22.01 -19.38
C HIS A 168 -8.50 -20.94 -18.78
N LEU A 169 -7.98 -19.72 -18.55
CA LEU A 169 -8.72 -18.60 -17.92
C LEU A 169 -9.13 -17.51 -18.93
N PHE A 170 -9.09 -17.80 -20.22
CA PHE A 170 -9.46 -16.84 -21.27
C PHE A 170 -10.98 -16.68 -21.37
N CYS A 171 -11.42 -15.50 -21.76
CA CYS A 171 -12.81 -15.13 -22.02
C CYS A 171 -13.06 -14.89 -23.51
N ASN A 172 -14.33 -14.98 -23.93
CA ASN A 172 -14.73 -14.65 -25.30
C ASN A 172 -14.40 -13.19 -25.63
N GLY A 173 -13.67 -12.96 -26.72
CA GLY A 173 -13.27 -11.63 -27.18
C GLY A 173 -11.91 -11.15 -26.65
N ASP A 174 -11.24 -11.94 -25.81
CA ASP A 174 -9.86 -11.65 -25.41
C ASP A 174 -8.93 -11.61 -26.62
N LEU A 175 -8.02 -10.65 -26.66
CA LEU A 175 -6.95 -10.62 -27.64
C LEU A 175 -5.77 -11.44 -27.13
N VAL A 176 -5.15 -12.24 -28.00
CA VAL A 176 -3.98 -13.06 -27.64
C VAL A 176 -2.87 -12.98 -28.68
N THR A 177 -1.64 -13.22 -28.23
CA THR A 177 -0.45 -13.41 -29.08
C THR A 177 0.20 -14.74 -28.79
N PHE A 178 0.92 -15.27 -29.77
CA PHE A 178 1.66 -16.52 -29.66
C PHE A 178 3.16 -16.28 -29.66
N SER A 179 3.90 -17.13 -28.96
CA SER A 179 5.37 -17.13 -29.00
C SER A 179 5.91 -18.55 -28.83
N GLY A 180 7.04 -18.87 -29.46
CA GLY A 180 7.69 -20.17 -29.32
C GLY A 180 6.94 -21.36 -29.95
N VAL A 181 5.98 -21.12 -30.84
CA VAL A 181 5.27 -22.16 -31.61
C VAL A 181 6.21 -22.72 -32.69
N GLU A 182 6.54 -24.00 -32.64
CA GLU A 182 7.31 -24.67 -33.69
C GLU A 182 6.39 -25.31 -34.73
N GLY A 183 6.76 -25.21 -36.01
CA GLY A 183 5.99 -25.77 -37.14
C GLY A 183 4.94 -24.82 -37.73
N MET A 184 4.38 -23.93 -36.92
CA MET A 184 3.42 -22.89 -37.33
C MET A 184 3.96 -21.50 -36.93
N ALA A 185 5.13 -21.15 -37.47
CA ALA A 185 5.90 -19.98 -37.06
C ALA A 185 5.22 -18.65 -37.41
N GLU A 186 4.29 -18.67 -38.36
CA GLU A 186 3.48 -17.52 -38.78
C GLU A 186 2.72 -16.91 -37.59
N LEU A 187 2.35 -17.71 -36.58
CA LEU A 187 1.67 -17.24 -35.38
C LEU A 187 2.56 -16.43 -34.43
N ASN A 188 3.88 -16.68 -34.38
CA ASN A 188 4.77 -16.12 -33.36
C ASN A 188 5.00 -14.60 -33.46
N GLY A 189 4.60 -13.98 -34.58
CA GLY A 189 4.79 -12.55 -34.84
C GLY A 189 3.54 -11.86 -35.38
N GLN A 190 2.37 -12.50 -35.29
CA GLN A 190 1.11 -11.90 -35.70
C GLN A 190 0.63 -10.83 -34.71
N GLU A 191 -0.13 -9.87 -35.24
CA GLU A 191 -0.89 -8.94 -34.40
C GLU A 191 -1.88 -9.70 -33.50
N PRO A 192 -2.24 -9.16 -32.32
CA PRO A 192 -3.13 -9.85 -31.39
C PRO A 192 -4.46 -10.24 -32.03
N VAL A 193 -4.83 -11.52 -31.91
CA VAL A 193 -6.06 -12.08 -32.50
C VAL A 193 -7.14 -12.28 -31.43
N PRO A 194 -8.42 -12.00 -31.72
CA PRO A 194 -9.49 -12.30 -30.80
C PRO A 194 -9.73 -13.81 -30.70
N VAL A 195 -10.06 -14.28 -29.49
CA VAL A 195 -10.35 -15.69 -29.24
C VAL A 195 -11.82 -15.93 -28.90
N ARG A 196 -12.31 -17.12 -29.24
CA ARG A 196 -13.61 -17.62 -28.79
C ARG A 196 -13.41 -18.90 -27.99
N VAL A 197 -13.90 -18.91 -26.76
CA VAL A 197 -13.87 -20.05 -25.85
C VAL A 197 -14.84 -21.12 -26.34
N LEU A 198 -14.30 -22.32 -26.61
CA LEU A 198 -15.11 -23.51 -26.91
C LEU A 198 -15.44 -24.29 -25.65
N ASP A 199 -14.41 -24.58 -24.85
CA ASP A 199 -14.50 -25.31 -23.60
C ASP A 199 -13.26 -25.01 -22.75
N ALA A 200 -13.15 -25.65 -21.58
CA ALA A 200 -12.05 -25.46 -20.62
C ALA A 200 -10.64 -25.77 -21.18
N SER A 201 -10.52 -26.37 -22.35
CA SER A 201 -9.26 -26.84 -22.95
C SER A 201 -9.05 -26.41 -24.39
N ARG A 202 -9.99 -25.66 -24.99
CA ARG A 202 -9.92 -25.25 -26.39
C ARG A 202 -10.40 -23.81 -26.60
N LEU A 203 -9.63 -23.08 -27.41
CA LEU A 203 -10.01 -21.78 -27.96
C LEU A 203 -10.03 -21.86 -29.48
N GLU A 204 -10.98 -21.18 -30.09
CA GLU A 204 -10.89 -20.83 -31.50
C GLU A 204 -10.11 -19.53 -31.68
N ILE A 205 -9.32 -19.50 -32.74
CA ILE A 205 -8.62 -18.34 -33.25
C ILE A 205 -9.02 -18.10 -34.72
N GLY A 206 -8.40 -17.11 -35.37
CA GLY A 206 -8.63 -16.81 -36.78
C GLY A 206 -8.29 -17.96 -37.74
N ASP A 207 -8.28 -17.65 -39.04
CA ASP A 207 -7.99 -18.62 -40.09
C ASP A 207 -6.51 -19.04 -40.06
N THR A 208 -6.25 -20.33 -39.80
CA THR A 208 -4.93 -20.95 -39.83
C THR A 208 -4.75 -21.91 -41.01
N SER A 209 -5.71 -21.97 -41.94
CA SER A 209 -5.70 -22.93 -43.06
C SER A 209 -4.52 -22.73 -44.01
N SER A 210 -4.01 -21.50 -44.11
CA SER A 210 -2.87 -21.15 -44.96
C SER A 210 -1.51 -21.28 -44.26
N PHE A 211 -1.49 -21.61 -42.97
CA PHE A 211 -0.25 -21.67 -42.19
C PHE A 211 0.42 -23.03 -42.30
N SER A 212 1.70 -23.08 -41.95
CA SER A 212 2.45 -24.33 -41.84
C SER A 212 1.90 -25.22 -40.71
N PRO A 213 2.00 -26.57 -40.83
CA PRO A 213 1.45 -27.48 -39.83
C PRO A 213 2.19 -27.37 -38.50
N TYR A 214 1.42 -27.28 -37.41
CA TYR A 214 1.96 -27.24 -36.05
C TYR A 214 2.77 -28.50 -35.73
N LEU A 215 3.92 -28.33 -35.08
CA LEU A 215 4.77 -29.43 -34.62
C LEU A 215 4.72 -29.60 -33.10
N ARG A 216 5.08 -28.55 -32.34
CA ARG A 216 5.13 -28.59 -30.86
C ARG A 216 5.34 -27.21 -30.25
N GLY A 217 5.19 -27.15 -28.93
CA GLY A 217 5.53 -26.00 -28.11
C GLY A 217 4.63 -24.81 -28.35
N GLY A 218 5.00 -23.68 -27.76
CA GLY A 218 4.26 -22.44 -27.88
C GLY A 218 3.60 -22.03 -26.57
N LEU A 219 3.57 -20.72 -26.37
CA LEU A 219 2.82 -20.04 -25.34
C LEU A 219 1.82 -19.13 -26.02
N VAL A 220 0.58 -19.16 -25.55
CA VAL A 220 -0.40 -18.13 -25.87
C VAL A 220 -0.60 -17.25 -24.66
N SER A 221 -0.56 -15.94 -24.90
CA SER A 221 -0.58 -14.91 -23.88
C SER A 221 -1.66 -13.90 -24.21
N GLN A 222 -2.51 -13.58 -23.24
CA GLN A 222 -3.48 -12.50 -23.35
C GLN A 222 -2.76 -11.18 -23.58
N VAL A 223 -3.24 -10.39 -24.53
CA VAL A 223 -2.81 -9.01 -24.76
C VAL A 223 -3.89 -8.08 -24.29
N ARG A 224 -3.52 -7.13 -23.42
CA ARG A 224 -4.40 -6.06 -22.99
C ARG A 224 -4.01 -4.80 -23.77
N PRO A 225 -4.84 -4.34 -24.73
CA PRO A 225 -4.57 -3.09 -25.41
C PRO A 225 -4.64 -1.94 -24.39
N GLY A 226 -3.72 -0.98 -24.49
CA GLY A 226 -3.74 0.21 -23.67
C GLY A 226 -5.04 0.99 -23.89
N VAL A 227 -5.64 1.46 -22.80
CA VAL A 227 -6.88 2.23 -22.83
C VAL A 227 -6.52 3.71 -22.74
N PRO A 228 -6.76 4.51 -23.80
CA PRO A 228 -6.63 5.96 -23.69
C PRO A 228 -7.74 6.47 -22.78
N LEU A 229 -7.37 7.06 -21.65
CA LEU A 229 -8.30 7.81 -20.82
C LEU A 229 -8.24 9.27 -21.24
N VAL A 230 -9.35 9.74 -21.81
CA VAL A 230 -9.62 11.18 -21.82
C VAL A 230 -10.09 11.52 -20.42
N MET A 231 -9.15 11.82 -19.54
CA MET A 231 -9.51 12.44 -18.27
C MET A 231 -10.02 13.82 -18.63
N LEU A 232 -11.30 14.10 -18.32
CA LEU A 232 -11.83 15.46 -18.33
C LEU A 232 -11.26 16.18 -17.10
N CYS A 233 -9.93 16.27 -17.03
CA CYS A 233 -9.17 17.03 -16.04
C CYS A 233 -9.49 18.50 -16.30
N THR A 234 -10.45 19.02 -15.55
CA THR A 234 -10.54 20.45 -15.38
C THR A 234 -9.61 20.82 -14.23
N ALA A 235 -8.81 21.86 -14.40
CA ALA A 235 -8.06 22.51 -13.32
C ALA A 235 -8.87 22.52 -12.00
N VAL A 236 -8.17 22.37 -10.87
CA VAL A 236 -8.70 22.12 -9.51
C VAL A 236 -9.99 22.91 -9.17
N GLN A 237 -10.17 24.08 -9.78
CA GLN A 237 -11.30 25.00 -9.65
C GLN A 237 -12.70 24.49 -10.07
N ARG A 238 -12.87 23.43 -10.89
CA ARG A 238 -14.16 23.22 -11.62
C ARG A 238 -15.07 22.06 -11.21
N ARG A 239 -14.74 21.22 -10.21
CA ARG A 239 -15.68 20.22 -9.66
C ARG A 239 -15.55 20.07 -8.15
N LEU A 240 -16.28 20.89 -7.40
CA LEU A 240 -16.62 20.66 -5.98
C LEU A 240 -17.86 19.75 -5.82
N VAL A 241 -18.14 18.89 -6.80
CA VAL A 241 -19.35 18.08 -6.82
C VAL A 241 -19.04 16.67 -6.30
N THR A 242 -19.57 16.42 -5.12
CA THR A 242 -19.64 15.17 -4.36
C THR A 242 -19.64 13.88 -5.20
N THR A 243 -18.61 13.06 -4.99
CA THR A 243 -18.64 11.61 -5.23
C THR A 243 -18.23 10.89 -3.95
N ARG A 244 -19.15 10.07 -3.41
CA ARG A 244 -18.91 9.19 -2.27
C ARG A 244 -18.31 7.87 -2.78
N GLY A 245 -17.06 7.60 -2.42
CA GLY A 245 -16.45 6.28 -2.54
C GLY A 245 -16.14 5.75 -1.14
N HIS A 246 -16.50 4.50 -0.86
CA HIS A 246 -16.20 3.86 0.43
C HIS A 246 -14.92 3.03 0.30
N LEU A 247 -13.89 3.36 1.07
CA LEU A 247 -12.65 2.58 1.27
C LEU A 247 -12.30 2.59 2.77
N LEU A 248 -11.69 1.53 3.28
CA LEU A 248 -11.61 1.21 4.72
C LEU A 248 -10.68 2.12 5.58
N PRO A 249 -10.81 2.11 6.93
CA PRO A 249 -10.40 3.17 7.88
C PRO A 249 -8.90 3.41 8.13
N ALA A 250 -8.00 2.89 7.31
CA ALA A 250 -6.55 3.08 7.49
C ALA A 250 -5.96 4.22 6.64
N TRP A 251 -6.73 4.77 5.70
CA TRP A 251 -6.24 5.77 4.74
C TRP A 251 -5.85 7.11 5.37
N GLY A 252 -6.56 7.58 6.41
CA GLY A 252 -6.28 8.88 7.03
C GLY A 252 -4.91 8.97 7.73
N CYS A 253 -4.40 7.85 8.26
CA CYS A 253 -3.04 7.74 8.78
C CYS A 253 -2.04 7.38 7.68
N TRP A 254 -2.45 6.59 6.68
CA TRP A 254 -1.62 6.18 5.55
C TRP A 254 -1.26 7.36 4.61
N ALA A 255 -2.24 8.20 4.24
CA ALA A 255 -2.05 9.39 3.40
C ALA A 255 -1.22 10.49 4.08
N ARG A 256 -1.26 10.61 5.42
CA ARG A 256 -0.37 11.52 6.18
C ARG A 256 1.07 11.00 6.29
N GLN A 257 1.27 9.69 6.20
CA GLN A 257 2.56 9.04 6.52
C GLN A 257 3.35 8.57 5.32
N GLN A 258 2.67 8.24 4.21
CA GLN A 258 3.28 7.66 3.04
C GLN A 258 2.78 8.48 1.85
N GLY A 259 3.59 9.40 1.34
CA GLY A 259 3.47 9.92 -0.03
C GLY A 259 3.77 8.83 -1.07
N TRP A 260 3.30 7.60 -0.83
CA TRP A 260 3.67 6.40 -1.55
C TRP A 260 2.41 5.63 -1.93
N VAL A 261 1.90 5.90 -3.12
CA VAL A 261 0.97 5.02 -3.83
C VAL A 261 1.72 3.70 -4.07
N GLY A 262 1.31 2.64 -3.38
CA GLY A 262 2.09 1.40 -3.24
C GLY A 262 2.47 0.73 -4.55
N VAL A 263 3.71 0.20 -4.62
CA VAL A 263 4.16 -0.77 -5.63
C VAL A 263 4.44 -2.09 -4.92
N GLN A 264 3.88 -3.19 -5.43
CA GLN A 264 4.48 -4.51 -5.28
C GLN A 264 5.04 -4.92 -6.65
N GLY A 265 6.32 -5.29 -6.68
CA GLY A 265 6.99 -5.73 -7.91
C GLY A 265 6.60 -7.17 -8.25
N ASP A 266 6.31 -7.41 -9.52
CA ASP A 266 6.14 -8.73 -10.12
C ASP A 266 7.50 -9.45 -10.23
N PRO A 267 7.65 -10.73 -9.84
CA PRO A 267 8.88 -11.50 -10.02
C PRO A 267 9.10 -12.02 -11.46
N ALA A 268 8.17 -11.85 -12.40
CA ALA A 268 8.35 -12.32 -13.77
C ALA A 268 9.11 -11.31 -14.65
N GLY A 269 10.33 -11.69 -15.04
CA GLY A 269 11.20 -10.87 -15.87
C GLY A 269 10.61 -10.53 -17.24
N CYS A 270 10.15 -9.29 -17.40
CA CYS A 270 10.02 -8.64 -18.70
C CYS A 270 10.80 -7.33 -18.68
N ARG A 271 11.85 -7.25 -19.53
CA ARG A 271 12.72 -6.07 -19.64
C ARG A 271 11.96 -4.95 -20.34
N THR A 272 11.62 -3.89 -19.62
CA THR A 272 11.42 -2.55 -20.19
C THR A 272 11.96 -1.48 -19.23
N ASP A 273 12.62 -0.47 -19.79
CA ASP A 273 13.44 0.51 -19.08
C ASP A 273 12.64 1.56 -18.28
N GLY A 274 12.91 1.73 -16.98
CA GLY A 274 12.59 2.96 -16.20
C GLY A 274 12.17 2.78 -14.73
N PRO A 275 12.66 3.57 -13.74
CA PRO A 275 12.28 3.47 -12.33
C PRO A 275 11.27 4.58 -11.96
N ARG A 276 10.04 4.25 -11.56
CA ARG A 276 8.87 5.18 -11.62
C ARG A 276 7.83 4.85 -10.53
N SER A 277 7.15 5.84 -9.93
CA SER A 277 6.00 5.60 -9.01
C SER A 277 4.79 5.07 -9.81
N PRO A 278 3.96 4.16 -9.26
CA PRO A 278 3.23 3.18 -10.07
C PRO A 278 2.23 3.82 -11.01
N GLN A 279 1.08 4.32 -10.56
CA GLN A 279 0.01 4.63 -11.53
C GLN A 279 0.34 5.82 -12.45
N ALA A 280 0.74 6.97 -11.89
CA ALA A 280 1.00 8.20 -12.64
C ALA A 280 2.21 8.12 -13.59
N ILE A 281 3.18 7.24 -13.30
CA ILE A 281 4.43 7.19 -14.06
C ILE A 281 4.62 5.84 -14.78
N THR A 282 4.06 4.74 -14.28
CA THR A 282 4.06 3.42 -14.96
C THR A 282 2.84 3.17 -15.82
N ARG A 283 1.81 4.04 -15.79
CA ARG A 283 0.57 3.87 -16.58
C ARG A 283 -0.14 2.53 -16.34
N LYS A 284 0.10 1.93 -15.18
CA LYS A 284 -0.50 0.67 -14.74
C LYS A 284 -1.62 0.98 -13.76
N PHE A 285 -2.72 0.23 -13.87
CA PHE A 285 -3.98 0.43 -13.18
C PHE A 285 -4.72 1.70 -13.58
N LEU A 286 -6.03 1.68 -13.41
CA LEU A 286 -6.87 2.86 -13.58
C LEU A 286 -6.58 3.87 -12.46
N PRO A 287 -6.30 5.14 -12.79
CA PRO A 287 -6.11 6.17 -11.80
C PRO A 287 -7.45 6.61 -11.19
N LEU A 288 -7.38 7.24 -10.02
CA LEU A 288 -8.52 7.99 -9.48
C LEU A 288 -8.85 9.17 -10.41
N ASP A 289 -10.11 9.27 -10.84
CA ASP A 289 -10.64 10.35 -11.70
C ASP A 289 -11.86 10.98 -11.01
N GLN A 290 -11.74 12.00 -10.15
CA GLN A 290 -10.51 12.73 -9.75
C GLN A 290 -10.42 12.90 -8.25
N TRP A 291 -11.57 13.06 -7.59
CA TRP A 291 -11.67 13.26 -6.16
C TRP A 291 -12.12 11.97 -5.47
N LEU A 292 -11.44 11.66 -4.37
CA LEU A 292 -11.86 10.69 -3.38
C LEU A 292 -11.98 11.42 -2.06
N TYR A 293 -13.19 11.41 -1.50
CA TYR A 293 -13.43 11.83 -0.13
C TYR A 293 -13.69 10.59 0.71
N PHE A 294 -13.11 10.57 1.91
CA PHE A 294 -13.25 9.49 2.86
C PHE A 294 -13.47 10.05 4.27
N ASP A 295 -14.29 9.36 5.06
CA ASP A 295 -14.41 9.59 6.48
C ASP A 295 -14.62 8.28 7.26
N ALA A 296 -14.17 8.28 8.52
CA ALA A 296 -14.33 7.19 9.48
C ALA A 296 -15.07 7.68 10.73
N LEU A 297 -16.17 8.42 10.56
CA LEU A 297 -16.88 9.06 11.66
C LEU A 297 -17.48 8.05 12.65
N GLU A 298 -17.69 6.79 12.23
CA GLU A 298 -18.13 5.70 13.09
C GLU A 298 -17.14 5.42 14.24
N CYS A 299 -15.87 5.81 14.11
CA CYS A 299 -14.90 5.73 15.20
C CYS A 299 -15.28 6.64 16.40
N LEU A 300 -16.17 7.62 16.23
CA LEU A 300 -16.72 8.44 17.32
C LEU A 300 -18.02 7.87 17.91
N ALA A 301 -18.53 6.75 17.38
CA ALA A 301 -19.69 6.07 17.94
C ALA A 301 -19.35 5.24 19.20
N VAL A 302 -18.12 5.32 19.70
CA VAL A 302 -17.69 4.71 20.97
C VAL A 302 -18.49 5.32 22.12
N GLU A 303 -18.93 4.50 23.08
CA GLU A 303 -19.60 4.99 24.28
C GLU A 303 -18.76 6.08 24.97
N GLY A 304 -19.33 7.29 25.11
CA GLY A 304 -18.65 8.46 25.67
C GLY A 304 -18.09 9.45 24.63
N ALA A 305 -17.78 9.02 23.41
CA ALA A 305 -17.21 9.90 22.38
C ALA A 305 -18.23 10.91 21.80
N SER A 306 -19.53 10.59 21.84
CA SER A 306 -20.61 11.52 21.46
C SER A 306 -20.84 12.68 22.46
N ARG A 307 -20.07 12.73 23.55
CA ARG A 307 -20.15 13.75 24.62
C ARG A 307 -18.84 14.48 24.88
N LEU A 308 -17.84 14.36 23.99
CA LEU A 308 -16.56 15.03 24.15
C LEU A 308 -16.73 16.55 24.25
N THR A 309 -16.06 17.16 25.22
CA THR A 309 -16.02 18.60 25.43
C THR A 309 -14.73 19.22 24.89
N GLU A 310 -14.70 20.55 24.76
CA GLU A 310 -13.47 21.27 24.39
C GLU A 310 -12.32 21.01 25.38
N GLU A 311 -12.63 20.80 26.67
CA GLU A 311 -11.64 20.48 27.70
C GLU A 311 -11.06 19.08 27.51
N ASP A 312 -11.88 18.08 27.14
CA ASP A 312 -11.42 16.71 26.89
C ASP A 312 -10.42 16.66 25.73
N CYS A 313 -10.68 17.45 24.69
CA CYS A 313 -9.90 17.53 23.45
C CYS A 313 -8.76 18.58 23.50
N ALA A 314 -8.59 19.29 24.62
CA ALA A 314 -7.56 20.31 24.76
C ALA A 314 -6.14 19.69 24.67
N PRO A 315 -5.19 20.38 24.02
CA PRO A 315 -3.81 19.89 23.89
C PRO A 315 -3.15 19.75 25.26
N ARG A 316 -2.34 18.69 25.42
CA ARG A 316 -1.65 18.36 26.69
C ARG A 316 -0.14 18.57 26.61
N GLY A 317 0.37 19.09 25.49
CA GLY A 317 1.81 19.21 25.25
C GLY A 317 2.47 17.84 25.05
N SER A 318 1.67 16.86 24.62
CA SER A 318 2.08 15.48 24.38
C SER A 318 2.28 15.23 22.89
N ARG A 319 2.97 14.14 22.53
CA ARG A 319 3.02 13.71 21.13
C ARG A 319 1.63 13.40 20.57
N TYR A 320 0.71 12.93 21.41
CA TYR A 320 -0.64 12.48 21.09
C TYR A 320 -1.67 13.61 20.95
N ASP A 321 -1.28 14.88 21.05
CA ASP A 321 -2.21 16.01 21.01
C ASP A 321 -3.10 16.01 19.73
N GLY A 322 -2.58 15.51 18.59
CA GLY A 322 -3.37 15.37 17.37
C GLY A 322 -4.46 14.29 17.45
N GLN A 323 -4.25 13.23 18.24
CA GLN A 323 -5.23 12.17 18.49
C GLN A 323 -6.21 12.58 19.61
N ILE A 324 -5.71 13.23 20.66
CA ILE A 324 -6.50 13.80 21.76
C ILE A 324 -7.51 14.82 21.24
N ALA A 325 -7.14 15.64 20.27
CA ALA A 325 -8.05 16.61 19.64
C ALA A 325 -9.30 15.98 19.00
N VAL A 326 -9.28 14.66 18.72
CA VAL A 326 -10.38 13.92 18.10
C VAL A 326 -11.09 13.02 19.11
N PHE A 327 -10.34 12.27 19.91
CA PHE A 327 -10.88 11.23 20.79
C PHE A 327 -10.90 11.60 22.28
N GLY A 328 -10.27 12.71 22.66
CA GLY A 328 -10.13 13.14 24.04
C GLY A 328 -8.98 12.46 24.80
N ALA A 329 -8.54 13.09 25.89
CA ALA A 329 -7.44 12.61 26.72
C ALA A 329 -7.74 11.27 27.42
N ALA A 330 -8.98 11.08 27.88
CA ALA A 330 -9.39 9.84 28.55
C ALA A 330 -9.27 8.61 27.64
N PHE A 331 -9.64 8.73 26.37
CA PHE A 331 -9.46 7.65 25.39
C PHE A 331 -7.99 7.35 25.14
N GLN A 332 -7.14 8.39 25.07
CA GLN A 332 -5.70 8.21 24.92
C GLN A 332 -5.08 7.43 26.09
N GLU A 333 -5.53 7.69 27.32
CA GLU A 333 -5.11 6.94 28.50
C GLU A 333 -5.56 5.48 28.44
N GLN A 334 -6.81 5.22 28.07
CA GLN A 334 -7.33 3.86 27.88
C GLN A 334 -6.53 3.08 26.83
N LEU A 335 -6.16 3.73 25.73
CA LEU A 335 -5.34 3.15 24.68
C LEU A 335 -3.93 2.79 25.18
N GLY A 336 -3.35 3.65 26.03
CA GLY A 336 -2.07 3.40 26.68
C GLY A 336 -2.05 2.15 27.57
N CYS A 337 -3.17 1.81 28.18
CA CYS A 337 -3.29 0.67 29.09
C CYS A 337 -3.56 -0.68 28.39
N GLN A 338 -3.76 -0.68 27.05
CA GLN A 338 -4.13 -1.89 26.31
C GLN A 338 -3.02 -2.94 26.28
N LYS A 339 -3.43 -4.21 26.28
CA LYS A 339 -2.59 -5.40 26.12
C LYS A 339 -2.92 -6.13 24.83
N TYR A 340 -2.02 -6.08 23.86
CA TYR A 340 -2.25 -6.62 22.52
C TYR A 340 -1.22 -7.66 22.11
N LEU A 341 -1.68 -8.69 21.41
CA LEU A 341 -0.82 -9.64 20.69
C LEU A 341 -0.84 -9.33 19.19
N VAL A 342 0.32 -9.15 18.58
CA VAL A 342 0.51 -9.11 17.12
C VAL A 342 1.15 -10.42 16.67
N VAL A 343 0.45 -11.17 15.83
CA VAL A 343 0.93 -12.44 15.27
C VAL A 343 1.39 -12.24 13.84
N GLY A 344 2.70 -12.32 13.62
CA GLY A 344 3.36 -12.00 12.36
C GLY A 344 3.96 -10.60 12.36
N ALA A 345 5.22 -10.50 11.94
CA ALA A 345 5.98 -9.28 11.76
C ALA A 345 6.36 -9.08 10.27
N GLY A 346 5.54 -9.63 9.37
CA GLY A 346 5.65 -9.42 7.93
C GLY A 346 5.26 -8.00 7.49
N ALA A 347 4.77 -7.85 6.26
CA ALA A 347 4.41 -6.53 5.70
C ALA A 347 3.31 -5.84 6.53
N ILE A 348 2.20 -6.55 6.77
CA ILE A 348 1.08 -6.10 7.60
C ILE A 348 1.57 -5.86 9.04
N GLY A 349 2.34 -6.79 9.61
CA GLY A 349 2.83 -6.69 10.98
C GLY A 349 3.70 -5.45 11.21
N CYS A 350 4.59 -5.12 10.26
CA CYS A 350 5.38 -3.89 10.29
C CYS A 350 4.50 -2.63 10.35
N GLU A 351 3.45 -2.57 9.52
CA GLU A 351 2.54 -1.43 9.48
C GLU A 351 1.66 -1.32 10.74
N LEU A 352 1.15 -2.44 11.25
CA LEU A 352 0.40 -2.50 12.50
C LEU A 352 1.24 -2.01 13.68
N LEU A 353 2.47 -2.52 13.81
CA LEU A 353 3.38 -2.13 14.90
C LEU A 353 3.77 -0.65 14.83
N LYS A 354 4.04 -0.13 13.63
CA LYS A 354 4.24 1.31 13.42
C LYS A 354 3.01 2.10 13.86
N ASN A 355 1.81 1.70 13.43
CA ASN A 355 0.57 2.40 13.79
C ASN A 355 0.30 2.35 15.30
N PHE A 356 0.44 1.19 15.94
CA PHE A 356 0.31 1.03 17.39
C PHE A 356 1.31 1.90 18.16
N ALA A 357 2.55 1.97 17.68
CA ALA A 357 3.54 2.86 18.27
C ALA A 357 3.13 4.34 18.17
N MET A 358 2.63 4.75 17.01
CA MET A 358 2.21 6.13 16.73
C MET A 358 0.95 6.54 17.49
N MET A 359 0.00 5.62 17.65
CA MET A 359 -1.24 5.84 18.41
C MET A 359 -1.01 5.81 19.93
N GLY A 360 0.10 5.23 20.40
CA GLY A 360 0.39 5.09 21.83
C GLY A 360 -0.29 3.89 22.48
N LEU A 361 -0.61 2.85 21.70
CA LEU A 361 -1.08 1.58 22.24
C LEU A 361 0.00 0.98 23.14
N ALA A 362 -0.37 0.51 24.34
CA ALA A 362 0.55 -0.05 25.33
C ALA A 362 1.66 0.91 25.80
N ALA A 363 1.47 2.23 25.64
CA ALA A 363 2.41 3.26 26.09
C ALA A 363 2.15 3.74 27.54
N GLY A 364 1.07 3.28 28.17
CA GLY A 364 0.64 3.67 29.50
C GLY A 364 0.93 2.60 30.57
N PRO A 365 0.62 2.90 31.84
CA PRO A 365 0.80 1.95 32.94
C PRO A 365 0.00 0.66 32.71
N GLY A 366 0.68 -0.48 32.79
CA GLY A 366 0.04 -1.80 32.66
C GLY A 366 -0.25 -2.25 31.23
N GLY A 367 -0.05 -1.38 30.23
CA GLY A 367 -0.08 -1.75 28.82
C GLY A 367 1.06 -2.68 28.43
N ASP A 368 0.82 -3.55 27.45
CA ASP A 368 1.82 -4.49 26.94
C ASP A 368 1.53 -4.89 25.48
N LEU A 369 2.54 -4.79 24.62
CA LEU A 369 2.44 -5.18 23.22
C LEU A 369 3.36 -6.38 22.98
N THR A 370 2.79 -7.57 22.80
CA THR A 370 3.57 -8.75 22.42
C THR A 370 3.56 -8.91 20.90
N VAL A 371 4.73 -9.06 20.28
CA VAL A 371 4.86 -9.44 18.87
C VAL A 371 5.56 -10.80 18.75
N THR A 372 5.02 -11.70 17.94
CA THR A 372 5.66 -13.00 17.65
C THR A 372 5.77 -13.25 16.15
N ASP A 373 6.94 -13.71 15.73
CA ASP A 373 7.24 -14.13 14.36
C ASP A 373 8.47 -15.06 14.41
N MET A 374 8.38 -16.23 13.80
CA MET A 374 9.42 -17.26 13.79
C MET A 374 10.48 -17.04 12.71
N ASP A 375 10.23 -16.14 11.74
CA ASP A 375 11.12 -15.90 10.62
C ASP A 375 12.27 -14.94 10.96
N THR A 376 13.27 -14.97 10.09
CA THR A 376 14.33 -13.97 10.01
C THR A 376 14.12 -13.02 8.84
N VAL A 377 14.73 -11.83 8.93
CA VAL A 377 14.66 -10.81 7.87
C VAL A 377 15.45 -11.29 6.65
N ALA A 378 14.79 -11.35 5.50
CA ALA A 378 15.40 -11.65 4.21
C ALA A 378 15.51 -10.39 3.32
N LEU A 379 16.42 -10.42 2.34
CA LEU A 379 16.57 -9.30 1.39
C LEU A 379 15.27 -8.99 0.64
N SER A 380 14.53 -10.03 0.24
CA SER A 380 13.25 -9.91 -0.47
C SER A 380 12.13 -9.30 0.37
N ASN A 381 12.34 -9.10 1.67
CA ASN A 381 11.36 -8.47 2.55
C ASN A 381 11.43 -6.94 2.54
N LEU A 382 12.62 -6.38 2.30
CA LEU A 382 12.91 -4.96 2.54
C LEU A 382 12.08 -3.99 1.67
N HIS A 383 11.51 -4.45 0.55
CA HIS A 383 10.67 -3.61 -0.30
C HIS A 383 9.27 -3.33 0.28
N ARG A 384 8.82 -4.10 1.28
CA ARG A 384 7.47 -3.98 1.87
C ARG A 384 7.43 -4.05 3.39
N GLN A 385 8.56 -4.29 4.05
CA GLN A 385 8.67 -4.41 5.51
C GLN A 385 9.53 -3.24 6.03
N LEU A 386 8.89 -2.08 6.20
CA LEU A 386 9.57 -0.78 6.40
C LEU A 386 10.34 -0.66 7.73
N LEU A 387 10.09 -1.54 8.69
CA LEU A 387 10.82 -1.56 9.97
C LEU A 387 12.25 -2.10 9.83
N TYR A 388 12.57 -2.75 8.71
CA TYR A 388 13.83 -3.45 8.51
C TYR A 388 14.81 -2.66 7.64
N ARG A 389 16.10 -2.87 7.88
CA ARG A 389 17.20 -2.35 7.06
C ARG A 389 18.05 -3.49 6.53
N SER A 390 18.90 -3.21 5.55
CA SER A 390 19.84 -4.21 5.03
C SER A 390 20.80 -4.75 6.11
N ALA A 391 21.10 -3.96 7.14
CA ALA A 391 21.89 -4.39 8.29
C ALA A 391 21.16 -5.38 9.23
N ASP A 392 19.87 -5.62 9.01
CA ASP A 392 19.05 -6.52 9.83
C ASP A 392 18.83 -7.89 9.19
N ILE A 393 19.35 -8.12 7.99
CA ILE A 393 19.26 -9.42 7.31
C ILE A 393 19.78 -10.54 8.24
N SER A 394 19.06 -11.66 8.24
CA SER A 394 19.27 -12.83 9.09
C SER A 394 18.98 -12.65 10.58
N LYS A 395 18.56 -11.46 11.04
CA LYS A 395 18.07 -11.26 12.41
C LYS A 395 16.59 -11.66 12.52
N PRO A 396 16.10 -12.07 13.71
CA PRO A 396 14.69 -12.41 13.91
C PRO A 396 13.77 -11.21 13.66
N LYS A 397 12.71 -11.40 12.86
CA LYS A 397 11.79 -10.34 12.45
C LYS A 397 11.14 -9.63 13.63
N SER A 398 10.63 -10.39 14.60
CA SER A 398 9.96 -9.86 15.80
C SER A 398 10.89 -8.99 16.66
N MET A 399 12.14 -9.43 16.84
CA MET A 399 13.14 -8.70 17.64
C MET A 399 13.51 -7.35 16.99
N VAL A 400 13.74 -7.34 15.67
CA VAL A 400 14.06 -6.11 14.93
C VAL A 400 12.85 -5.17 14.92
N ALA A 401 11.63 -5.70 14.72
CA ALA A 401 10.40 -4.92 14.73
C ALA A 401 10.15 -4.26 16.09
N ALA A 402 10.30 -5.01 17.19
CA ALA A 402 10.17 -4.46 18.55
C ALA A 402 11.23 -3.39 18.84
N ALA A 403 12.47 -3.56 18.37
CA ALA A 403 13.49 -2.53 18.50
C ALA A 403 13.14 -1.26 17.69
N ALA A 404 12.53 -1.41 16.50
CA ALA A 404 12.05 -0.29 15.71
C ALA A 404 10.90 0.46 16.40
N VAL A 405 9.93 -0.26 16.97
CA VAL A 405 8.83 0.32 17.76
C VAL A 405 9.37 1.17 18.91
N ARG A 406 10.31 0.64 19.71
CA ARG A 406 10.90 1.40 20.84
C ARG A 406 11.66 2.65 20.40
N ARG A 407 12.27 2.64 19.21
CA ARG A 407 12.91 3.85 18.65
C ARG A 407 11.88 4.90 18.24
N MET A 408 10.76 4.48 17.65
CA MET A 408 9.68 5.37 17.23
C MET A 408 8.91 5.94 18.43
N ASN A 409 8.67 5.10 19.44
CA ASN A 409 8.00 5.49 20.66
C ASN A 409 8.60 4.76 21.89
N PRO A 410 9.47 5.44 22.66
CA PRO A 410 10.09 4.87 23.86
C PRO A 410 9.11 4.47 24.96
N ASP A 411 7.91 5.05 24.97
CA ASP A 411 6.90 4.77 26.01
C ASP A 411 6.20 3.43 25.80
N VAL A 412 6.20 2.90 24.56
CA VAL A 412 5.53 1.65 24.22
C VAL A 412 6.26 0.46 24.81
N ARG A 413 5.58 -0.28 25.68
CA ARG A 413 6.08 -1.55 26.19
C ARG A 413 5.83 -2.63 25.16
N VAL A 414 6.89 -3.01 24.44
CA VAL A 414 6.85 -4.11 23.47
C VAL A 414 7.73 -5.28 23.90
N THR A 415 7.22 -6.50 23.77
CA THR A 415 7.91 -7.78 24.03
C THR A 415 7.95 -8.60 22.74
N ALA A 416 9.11 -9.15 22.40
CA ALA A 416 9.27 -9.90 21.15
C ALA A 416 9.52 -11.39 21.42
N HIS A 417 8.73 -12.23 20.77
CA HIS A 417 8.83 -13.68 20.78
C HIS A 417 9.21 -14.19 19.38
N GLN A 418 9.84 -15.36 19.32
CA GLN A 418 10.26 -16.00 18.05
C GLN A 418 9.52 -17.32 17.81
N ASN A 419 8.30 -17.42 18.35
CA ASN A 419 7.54 -18.65 18.37
C ASN A 419 6.55 -18.65 17.21
N GLU A 420 6.42 -19.78 16.53
CA GLU A 420 5.30 -20.03 15.63
C GLU A 420 4.02 -20.23 16.45
N VAL A 421 2.96 -19.49 16.14
CA VAL A 421 1.68 -19.63 16.84
C VAL A 421 0.95 -20.84 16.31
N GLY A 422 0.72 -21.82 17.18
CA GLY A 422 0.06 -23.07 16.83
C GLY A 422 -0.07 -24.01 18.03
N PRO A 423 -0.61 -25.23 17.84
CA PRO A 423 -0.82 -26.19 18.91
C PRO A 423 0.44 -26.50 19.74
N ALA A 424 1.62 -26.47 19.09
CA ALA A 424 2.90 -26.75 19.76
C ALA A 424 3.33 -25.67 20.76
N THR A 425 2.80 -24.45 20.67
CA THR A 425 3.20 -23.31 21.51
C THR A 425 2.11 -22.89 22.50
N GLU A 426 1.08 -23.71 22.70
CA GLU A 426 0.00 -23.45 23.67
C GLU A 426 0.46 -23.37 25.12
N LEU A 427 1.60 -23.98 25.46
CA LEU A 427 2.18 -23.81 26.80
C LEU A 427 2.66 -22.36 27.03
N LEU A 428 3.04 -21.67 25.96
CA LEU A 428 3.45 -20.25 26.00
C LEU A 428 2.24 -19.34 25.81
N TYR A 429 1.36 -19.68 24.87
CA TYR A 429 0.16 -18.93 24.50
C TYR A 429 -1.11 -19.61 25.02
N GLY A 430 -1.08 -19.97 26.29
CA GLY A 430 -2.15 -20.69 26.98
C GLY A 430 -3.25 -19.77 27.52
N ASP A 431 -4.10 -20.35 28.35
CA ASP A 431 -5.28 -19.68 28.92
C ASP A 431 -4.92 -18.36 29.62
N ASN A 432 -3.91 -18.39 30.50
CA ASN A 432 -3.49 -17.21 31.25
C ASN A 432 -2.98 -16.07 30.34
N PHE A 433 -2.38 -16.41 29.19
CA PHE A 433 -1.88 -15.41 28.26
C PHE A 433 -3.04 -14.72 27.55
N PHE A 434 -3.92 -15.49 26.89
CA PHE A 434 -5.05 -14.94 26.13
C PHE A 434 -6.08 -14.23 27.00
N GLN A 435 -6.37 -14.72 28.21
CA GLN A 435 -7.31 -14.07 29.12
C GLN A 435 -6.85 -12.68 29.61
N CYS A 436 -5.55 -12.39 29.51
CA CYS A 436 -5.00 -11.09 29.87
C CYS A 436 -4.94 -10.10 28.71
N LEU A 437 -5.31 -10.51 27.48
CA LEU A 437 -5.27 -9.64 26.31
C LEU A 437 -6.58 -8.87 26.14
N ASP A 438 -6.45 -7.60 25.77
CA ASP A 438 -7.58 -6.77 25.35
C ASP A 438 -7.88 -6.95 23.85
N GLY A 439 -6.92 -7.46 23.07
CA GLY A 439 -7.11 -7.75 21.65
C GLY A 439 -5.93 -8.46 20.99
N VAL A 440 -6.20 -8.98 19.79
CA VAL A 440 -5.23 -9.64 18.92
C VAL A 440 -5.27 -9.00 17.53
N ALA A 441 -4.11 -8.81 16.91
CA ALA A 441 -4.01 -8.42 15.51
C ALA A 441 -3.22 -9.47 14.71
N SER A 442 -3.85 -10.00 13.67
CA SER A 442 -3.29 -11.00 12.76
C SER A 442 -2.60 -10.32 11.58
N ALA A 443 -1.38 -10.77 11.31
CA ALA A 443 -0.55 -10.41 10.17
C ALA A 443 0.03 -11.66 9.49
N LEU A 444 -0.80 -12.70 9.38
CA LEU A 444 -0.46 -14.04 8.91
C LEU A 444 -0.68 -14.21 7.40
N ASP A 445 0.08 -15.09 6.76
CA ASP A 445 0.02 -15.35 5.32
C ASP A 445 -0.58 -16.72 4.95
N THR A 446 -0.87 -17.58 5.93
CA THR A 446 -1.53 -18.87 5.72
C THR A 446 -2.95 -18.91 6.30
N LEU A 447 -3.85 -19.60 5.60
CA LEU A 447 -5.22 -19.80 6.08
C LEU A 447 -5.27 -20.67 7.35
N GLU A 448 -4.37 -21.64 7.48
CA GLU A 448 -4.30 -22.53 8.64
C GLU A 448 -3.95 -21.75 9.93
N ALA A 449 -2.93 -20.90 9.89
CA ALA A 449 -2.54 -20.11 11.05
C ALA A 449 -3.64 -19.10 11.44
N ARG A 450 -4.32 -18.50 10.45
CA ARG A 450 -5.47 -17.62 10.69
C ARG A 450 -6.61 -18.34 11.38
N ALA A 451 -7.01 -19.51 10.87
CA ALA A 451 -8.08 -20.32 11.45
C ALA A 451 -7.74 -20.78 12.88
N TYR A 452 -6.49 -21.15 13.13
CA TYR A 452 -6.03 -21.46 14.48
C TYR A 452 -6.18 -20.26 15.42
N LEU A 453 -5.66 -19.09 15.02
CA LEU A 453 -5.72 -17.88 15.84
C LEU A 453 -7.14 -17.40 16.10
N GLU A 454 -8.01 -17.46 15.08
CA GLU A 454 -9.44 -17.17 15.19
C GLU A 454 -10.12 -18.09 16.22
N SER A 455 -9.86 -19.40 16.15
CA SER A 455 -10.38 -20.38 17.12
C SER A 455 -9.96 -20.05 18.56
N ARG A 456 -8.70 -19.63 18.77
CA ARG A 456 -8.21 -19.20 20.08
C ARG A 456 -8.95 -17.95 20.55
N CYS A 457 -9.05 -16.92 19.70
CA CYS A 457 -9.73 -15.68 20.04
C CYS A 457 -11.22 -15.92 20.37
N HIS A 458 -11.90 -16.79 19.63
CA HIS A 458 -13.28 -17.18 19.93
C HIS A 458 -13.40 -17.88 21.28
N ARG A 459 -12.48 -18.81 21.60
CA ARG A 459 -12.47 -19.56 22.87
C ARG A 459 -12.29 -18.65 24.09
N TYR A 460 -11.44 -17.64 24.00
CA TYR A 460 -11.15 -16.74 25.13
C TYR A 460 -11.94 -15.42 25.09
N LEU A 461 -12.87 -15.28 24.14
CA LEU A 461 -13.65 -14.06 23.91
C LEU A 461 -12.77 -12.82 23.70
N THR A 462 -11.63 -12.99 23.04
CA THR A 462 -10.68 -11.91 22.74
C THR A 462 -10.99 -11.32 21.36
N PRO A 463 -11.12 -9.99 21.22
CA PRO A 463 -11.28 -9.35 19.92
C PRO A 463 -10.10 -9.65 18.98
N LEU A 464 -10.38 -9.84 17.69
CA LEU A 464 -9.39 -10.11 16.66
C LEU A 464 -9.56 -9.14 15.48
N LEU A 465 -8.45 -8.49 15.11
CA LEU A 465 -8.31 -7.77 13.85
C LEU A 465 -7.53 -8.65 12.87
N ASP A 466 -8.19 -9.16 11.83
CA ASP A 466 -7.54 -9.91 10.76
C ASP A 466 -7.49 -9.09 9.46
N SER A 467 -6.40 -9.24 8.72
CA SER A 467 -6.24 -8.56 7.43
C SER A 467 -5.40 -9.39 6.48
N GLY A 468 -5.69 -9.27 5.18
CA GLY A 468 -4.99 -9.99 4.12
C GLY A 468 -4.74 -9.09 2.92
N THR A 469 -3.72 -9.44 2.14
CA THR A 469 -3.35 -8.73 0.91
C THR A 469 -2.96 -9.72 -0.17
N GLU A 470 -3.42 -9.47 -1.40
CA GLU A 470 -3.04 -10.22 -2.60
C GLU A 470 -2.86 -9.22 -3.75
N GLY A 471 -1.59 -8.88 -4.04
CA GLY A 471 -1.27 -7.82 -5.00
C GLY A 471 -1.92 -6.48 -4.61
N PRO A 472 -2.74 -5.86 -5.49
CA PRO A 472 -3.43 -4.60 -5.17
C PRO A 472 -4.67 -4.78 -4.28
N ARG A 473 -5.11 -6.02 -4.04
CA ARG A 473 -6.30 -6.31 -3.24
C ARG A 473 -5.96 -6.45 -1.78
N GLY A 474 -6.90 -6.06 -0.93
CA GLY A 474 -6.82 -6.28 0.50
C GLY A 474 -8.20 -6.48 1.11
N ASN A 475 -8.24 -7.20 2.22
CA ASN A 475 -9.44 -7.42 3.02
C ASN A 475 -9.13 -7.17 4.50
N LEU A 476 -10.15 -6.77 5.24
CA LEU A 476 -10.09 -6.59 6.69
C LEU A 476 -11.31 -7.22 7.33
N LEU A 477 -11.10 -7.89 8.45
CA LEU A 477 -12.12 -8.50 9.29
C LEU A 477 -11.88 -8.03 10.73
N ALA A 478 -12.93 -7.52 11.36
CA ALA A 478 -12.95 -7.25 12.80
C ALA A 478 -13.91 -8.25 13.45
N MET A 479 -13.38 -9.15 14.26
CA MET A 479 -14.15 -10.10 15.06
C MET A 479 -14.21 -9.59 16.51
N VAL A 480 -15.42 -9.38 17.02
CA VAL A 480 -15.68 -8.96 18.40
C VAL A 480 -16.57 -10.01 19.06
N PRO A 481 -16.00 -11.04 19.71
CA PRO A 481 -16.80 -12.03 20.41
C PRO A 481 -17.53 -11.43 21.64
N PRO A 482 -18.77 -11.85 21.95
CA PRO A 482 -19.64 -12.77 21.21
C PRO A 482 -20.53 -12.07 20.16
N VAL A 483 -20.26 -10.80 19.82
CA VAL A 483 -21.11 -9.94 18.99
C VAL A 483 -21.10 -10.35 17.52
N THR A 484 -19.91 -10.53 16.94
CA THR A 484 -19.75 -10.91 15.54
C THR A 484 -19.17 -12.31 15.42
N LYS A 485 -19.55 -13.00 14.33
CA LYS A 485 -18.94 -14.27 13.96
C LYS A 485 -17.60 -14.06 13.32
#